data_AF-A0A2S7U4P6-F1
#
_entry.id   AF-A0A2S7U4P6-F1
#
_cell.length_a   1.000
_cell.length_b   1.000
_cell.length_c   1.000
_cell.angle_alpha   90.00
_cell.angle_beta   90.00
_cell.angle_gamma   90.00
#
_symmetry.space_group_name_H-M   'P 1'
#
loop_
_entity.id
_entity.type
_entity.pdbx_description
1 polymer ?
#
loop_
_entity_poly.entity_id
_entity_poly.type
_entity_poly.pdbx_seq_one_letter_code
_entity_poly.pdbx_strand_id
1 'polypeptide(L)'
;MIRALYVLLKMIRIYIKRLFGLITLLMGIALSGWFIYNQFCPTEEFKSGFKSVFQLFFPLICLVTGWKNIRYKGKSIEEVVPADLQCSELEASVAKAKETMSDFLKEVDKGIDGAYIKFPLQSEDGPIEHIWAYVHFYRNELFNVSLANEPIDDSEDYDGRQDVGIDQVQDWQIIDSDGSIRGAYSLIALFEYWGNQGKDLSPLMKLQKSQLTYAK
;
A
#
# COMPACT_ATOMS: atom_id res chain seq x y z
N MET A 1 19.56 25.87 6.32
CA MET A 1 20.61 24.84 6.48
C MET A 1 20.07 23.53 7.10
N ILE A 2 19.33 23.58 8.22
CA ILE A 2 18.79 22.38 8.91
C ILE A 2 17.83 21.54 8.03
N ARG A 3 16.92 22.19 7.29
CA ARG A 3 15.95 21.50 6.41
C ARG A 3 16.62 20.73 5.26
N ALA A 4 17.66 21.31 4.64
CA ALA A 4 18.42 20.67 3.58
C ALA A 4 19.18 19.42 4.09
N LEU A 5 19.74 19.50 5.30
CA LEU A 5 20.41 18.36 5.94
C LEU A 5 19.42 17.22 6.26
N TYR A 6 18.22 17.55 6.74
CA TYR A 6 17.17 16.57 7.01
C TYR A 6 16.71 15.82 5.76
N VAL A 7 16.47 16.56 4.66
CA VAL A 7 16.12 15.96 3.36
C VAL A 7 17.24 15.04 2.87
N LEU A 8 18.50 15.46 3.00
CA LEU A 8 19.66 14.67 2.63
C LEU A 8 19.73 13.35 3.42
N LEU A 9 19.55 13.39 4.74
CA LEU A 9 19.54 12.18 5.59
C LEU A 9 18.42 11.20 5.21
N LYS A 10 17.22 11.71 4.87
CA LYS A 10 16.09 10.87 4.45
C LYS A 10 16.34 10.21 3.09
N MET A 11 16.93 10.96 2.15
CA MET A 11 17.36 10.40 0.86
C MET A 11 18.44 9.33 1.06
N ILE A 12 19.47 9.62 1.87
CA ILE A 12 20.54 8.67 2.22
C ILE A 12 19.94 7.37 2.76
N ARG A 13 18.95 7.43 3.67
CA ARG A 13 18.30 6.22 4.20
C ARG A 13 17.62 5.37 3.13
N ILE A 14 16.98 5.99 2.13
CA ILE A 14 16.38 5.27 0.99
C ILE A 14 17.47 4.61 0.15
N TYR A 15 18.53 5.35 -0.20
CA TYR A 15 19.65 4.81 -0.97
C TYR A 15 20.38 3.67 -0.26
N ILE A 16 20.61 3.78 1.06
CA ILE A 16 21.19 2.71 1.87
C ILE A 16 20.32 1.45 1.81
N LYS A 17 19.00 1.59 1.97
CA LYS A 17 18.08 0.44 1.86
C LYS A 17 18.13 -0.21 0.48
N ARG A 18 18.19 0.59 -0.59
CA ARG A 18 18.31 0.07 -1.97
C ARG A 18 19.64 -0.62 -2.22
N LEU A 19 20.74 -0.04 -1.73
CA LEU A 19 22.06 -0.63 -1.83
C LEU A 19 22.14 -1.96 -1.07
N PHE A 20 21.63 -1.99 0.16
CA PHE A 20 21.50 -3.23 0.92
C PHE A 20 20.66 -4.25 0.15
N GLY A 21 19.51 -3.85 -0.38
CA GLY A 21 18.67 -4.70 -1.23
C GLY A 21 19.40 -5.26 -2.45
N LEU A 22 20.20 -4.44 -3.13
CA LEU A 22 21.01 -4.86 -4.28
C LEU A 22 22.05 -5.92 -3.87
N ILE A 23 22.78 -5.69 -2.78
CA ILE A 23 23.76 -6.64 -2.27
C ILE A 23 23.10 -7.96 -1.91
N THR A 24 21.98 -7.92 -1.17
CA THR A 24 21.23 -9.13 -0.80
C THR A 24 20.68 -9.87 -2.02
N LEU A 25 20.18 -9.15 -3.03
CA LEU A 25 19.68 -9.76 -4.26
C LEU A 25 20.81 -10.45 -5.03
N LEU A 26 21.95 -9.79 -5.21
CA LEU A 26 23.12 -10.36 -5.89
C LEU A 26 23.64 -11.61 -5.16
N MET A 27 23.65 -11.58 -3.83
CA MET A 27 24.01 -12.75 -3.02
C MET A 27 23.02 -13.90 -3.23
N GLY A 28 21.71 -13.63 -3.24
CA GLY A 28 20.68 -14.65 -3.53
C GLY A 28 20.82 -15.25 -4.93
N ILE A 29 21.13 -14.43 -5.94
CA ILE A 29 21.38 -14.88 -7.32
C ILE A 29 22.63 -15.77 -7.37
N ALA A 30 23.73 -15.34 -6.77
CA ALA A 30 24.99 -16.08 -6.75
C ALA A 30 24.83 -17.45 -6.07
N LEU A 31 24.18 -17.49 -4.91
CA LEU A 31 23.90 -18.73 -4.19
C LEU A 31 22.98 -19.65 -4.98
N SER A 32 21.90 -19.12 -5.57
CA SER A 32 21.00 -19.92 -6.41
C SER A 32 21.73 -20.49 -7.63
N GLY A 33 22.55 -19.68 -8.29
CA GLY A 33 23.37 -20.12 -9.42
C GLY A 33 24.38 -21.21 -9.01
N TRP A 34 25.01 -21.06 -7.84
CA TRP A 34 25.89 -22.09 -7.27
C TRP A 34 25.13 -23.39 -6.98
N PHE A 35 23.94 -23.33 -6.39
CA PHE A 35 23.08 -24.50 -6.18
C PHE A 35 22.71 -25.20 -7.49
N ILE A 36 22.30 -24.44 -8.51
CA ILE A 36 21.92 -24.96 -9.82
C ILE A 36 23.12 -25.62 -10.51
N TYR A 37 24.28 -24.95 -10.54
CA TYR A 37 25.51 -25.48 -11.12
C TYR A 37 25.87 -26.84 -10.50
N ASN A 38 25.79 -26.94 -9.17
CA ASN A 38 26.12 -28.16 -8.45
C ASN A 38 25.11 -29.31 -8.61
N GLN A 39 23.94 -29.08 -9.21
CA GLN A 39 23.07 -30.19 -9.64
C GLN A 39 23.66 -30.94 -10.83
N PHE A 40 24.43 -30.25 -11.68
CA PHE A 40 25.02 -30.83 -12.90
C PHE A 40 26.48 -31.21 -12.72
N CYS A 41 27.23 -30.40 -11.98
CA CYS A 41 28.67 -30.60 -11.71
C CYS A 41 28.94 -30.47 -10.20
N PRO A 42 28.64 -31.49 -9.38
CA PRO A 42 28.71 -31.38 -7.92
C PRO A 42 30.17 -31.28 -7.43
N THR A 43 30.53 -30.17 -6.77
CA THR A 43 31.83 -30.00 -6.13
C THR A 43 31.90 -30.72 -4.78
N GLU A 44 33.11 -30.94 -4.26
CA GLU A 44 33.31 -31.61 -2.97
C GLU A 44 32.77 -30.77 -1.79
N GLU A 45 32.86 -29.44 -1.89
CA GLU A 45 32.27 -28.51 -0.92
C GLU A 45 30.74 -28.62 -0.92
N PHE A 46 30.13 -28.81 -2.09
CA PHE A 46 28.69 -28.99 -2.19
C PHE A 46 28.24 -30.32 -1.58
N LYS A 47 28.92 -31.42 -1.89
CA LYS A 47 28.60 -32.74 -1.31
C LYS A 47 28.74 -32.75 0.21
N SER A 48 29.76 -32.07 0.75
CA SER A 48 30.00 -31.99 2.19
C SER A 48 29.06 -31.01 2.89
N GLY A 49 28.70 -29.89 2.26
CA GLY A 49 27.90 -28.82 2.85
C GLY A 49 26.39 -28.89 2.61
N PHE A 50 25.93 -29.50 1.50
CA PHE A 50 24.52 -29.65 1.20
C PHE A 50 23.96 -30.89 1.91
N LYS A 51 23.07 -30.66 2.86
CA LYS A 51 22.43 -31.67 3.71
C LYS A 51 20.94 -31.76 3.49
N SER A 52 20.30 -30.67 3.04
CA SER A 52 18.86 -30.63 2.89
C SER A 52 18.40 -29.54 1.93
N VAL A 53 17.28 -29.81 1.24
CA VAL A 53 16.56 -28.86 0.39
C VAL A 53 16.14 -27.58 1.14
N PHE A 54 16.00 -27.63 2.47
CA PHE A 54 15.69 -26.43 3.27
C PHE A 54 16.79 -25.36 3.21
N GLN A 55 18.02 -25.71 2.82
CA GLN A 55 19.09 -24.73 2.60
C GLN A 55 18.78 -23.79 1.42
N LEU A 56 17.82 -24.13 0.54
CA LEU A 56 17.32 -23.24 -0.51
C LEU A 56 16.45 -22.10 0.00
N PHE A 57 15.94 -22.16 1.24
CA PHE A 57 15.19 -21.05 1.81
C PHE A 57 16.06 -19.81 1.98
N PHE A 58 17.34 -19.97 2.31
CA PHE A 58 18.23 -18.83 2.48
C PHE A 58 18.41 -18.00 1.20
N PRO A 59 18.81 -18.57 0.04
CA PRO A 59 18.87 -17.81 -1.21
C PRO A 59 17.49 -17.28 -1.63
N LEU A 60 16.40 -18.03 -1.40
CA LEU A 60 15.04 -17.55 -1.69
C LEU A 60 14.69 -16.31 -0.86
N ILE A 61 14.95 -16.33 0.45
CA ILE A 61 14.76 -15.17 1.34
C ILE A 61 15.60 -14.00 0.85
N CYS A 62 16.86 -14.23 0.44
CA CYS A 62 17.73 -13.19 -0.09
C CYS A 62 17.17 -12.57 -1.38
N LEU A 63 16.64 -13.39 -2.30
CA LEU A 63 16.01 -12.91 -3.52
C LEU A 63 14.77 -12.06 -3.22
N VAL A 64 13.86 -12.56 -2.37
CA VAL A 64 12.62 -11.87 -2.01
C VAL A 64 12.90 -10.56 -1.26
N THR A 65 13.76 -10.59 -0.25
CA THR A 65 14.10 -9.41 0.56
C THR A 65 14.93 -8.40 -0.22
N GLY A 66 15.89 -8.86 -1.03
CA GLY A 66 16.66 -8.01 -1.92
C GLY A 66 15.77 -7.28 -2.93
N TRP A 67 14.88 -8.01 -3.59
CA TRP A 67 13.89 -7.45 -4.52
C TRP A 67 12.95 -6.44 -3.86
N LYS A 68 12.45 -6.74 -2.64
CA LYS A 68 11.61 -5.82 -1.85
C LYS A 68 12.35 -4.52 -1.53
N ASN A 69 13.61 -4.61 -1.09
CA ASN A 69 14.39 -3.45 -0.66
C ASN A 69 14.86 -2.55 -1.82
N ILE A 70 15.17 -3.11 -2.99
CA ILE A 70 15.51 -2.32 -4.19
C ILE A 70 14.32 -1.44 -4.62
N ARG A 71 13.09 -1.97 -4.51
CA ARG A 71 11.87 -1.24 -4.88
C ARG A 71 11.37 -0.27 -3.81
N TYR A 72 12.06 -0.14 -2.67
CA TYR A 72 11.66 0.77 -1.60
C TYR A 72 11.67 2.23 -2.08
N LYS A 73 10.51 2.90 -1.98
CA LYS A 73 10.31 4.32 -2.36
C LYS A 73 10.05 5.24 -1.15
N GLY A 74 10.11 4.70 0.07
CA GLY A 74 9.71 5.39 1.29
C GLY A 74 8.34 4.92 1.79
N LYS A 75 7.85 5.58 2.83
CA LYS A 75 6.50 5.37 3.39
C LYS A 75 5.46 6.20 2.64
N SER A 76 4.22 5.69 2.58
CA SER A 76 3.04 6.42 2.09
C SER A 76 2.60 7.50 3.10
N ILE A 77 1.63 8.35 2.73
CA ILE A 77 1.09 9.35 3.66
C ILE A 77 0.30 8.70 4.81
N GLU A 78 -0.48 7.67 4.54
CA GLU A 78 -1.25 6.92 5.54
C GLU A 78 -0.34 6.13 6.51
N GLU A 79 0.88 5.75 6.10
CA GLU A 79 1.85 5.08 7.00
C GLU A 79 2.61 6.01 7.96
N VAL A 80 2.54 7.33 7.75
CA VAL A 80 3.26 8.31 8.58
C VAL A 80 2.34 9.22 9.39
N VAL A 81 1.10 9.38 8.95
CA VAL A 81 0.09 10.10 9.70
C VAL A 81 -0.60 9.11 10.63
N PRO A 82 -0.80 9.43 11.92
CA PRO A 82 -1.55 8.56 12.82
C PRO A 82 -2.94 8.23 12.27
N ALA A 83 -3.36 6.97 12.41
CA ALA A 83 -4.67 6.52 11.93
C ALA A 83 -5.84 7.19 12.67
N ASP A 84 -5.61 7.59 13.92
CA ASP A 84 -6.54 8.29 14.81
C ASP A 84 -6.45 9.83 14.68
N LEU A 85 -5.79 10.36 13.64
CA LEU A 85 -5.69 11.80 13.44
C LEU A 85 -7.10 12.41 13.29
N GLN A 86 -7.43 13.33 14.19
CA GLN A 86 -8.58 14.21 14.06
C GLN A 86 -8.12 15.60 13.62
N CYS A 87 -8.58 16.04 12.44
CA CYS A 87 -8.35 17.40 11.96
C CYS A 87 -9.49 17.84 11.04
N SER A 88 -9.68 19.16 10.92
CA SER A 88 -10.77 19.74 10.13
C SER A 88 -10.67 19.39 8.64
N GLU A 89 -9.46 19.19 8.11
CA GLU A 89 -9.26 18.75 6.73
C GLU A 89 -9.86 17.36 6.50
N LEU A 90 -9.70 16.42 7.44
CA LEU A 90 -10.27 15.08 7.33
C LEU A 90 -11.79 15.11 7.48
N GLU A 91 -12.33 15.89 8.41
CA GLU A 91 -13.79 16.06 8.55
C GLU A 91 -14.43 16.64 7.26
N ALA A 92 -13.80 17.67 6.68
CA ALA A 92 -14.25 18.26 5.42
C ALA A 92 -14.14 17.25 4.25
N SER A 93 -13.14 16.38 4.27
CA SER A 93 -12.96 15.36 3.23
C SER A 93 -14.12 14.37 3.16
N VAL A 94 -14.65 13.94 4.31
CA VAL A 94 -15.80 13.03 4.38
C VAL A 94 -17.06 13.70 3.82
N ALA A 95 -17.28 14.98 4.17
CA ALA A 95 -18.40 15.74 3.62
C ALA A 95 -18.30 15.86 2.08
N LYS A 96 -17.10 16.12 1.56
CA LYS A 96 -16.87 16.22 0.11
C LYS A 96 -17.04 14.88 -0.60
N ALA A 97 -16.58 13.79 0.00
CA ALA A 97 -16.79 12.44 -0.54
C ALA A 97 -18.30 12.12 -0.64
N LYS A 98 -19.07 12.47 0.39
CA LYS A 98 -20.55 12.29 0.38
C LYS A 98 -21.25 13.18 -0.66
N GLU A 99 -20.84 14.44 -0.79
CA GLU A 99 -21.38 15.36 -1.80
C GLU A 99 -21.20 14.82 -3.24
N THR A 100 -20.05 14.19 -3.49
CA THR A 100 -19.65 13.69 -4.82
C THR A 100 -19.96 12.20 -5.02
N MET A 101 -20.64 11.56 -4.07
CA MET A 101 -21.00 10.14 -4.13
C MET A 101 -21.82 9.81 -5.38
N SER A 102 -22.68 10.72 -5.83
CA SER A 102 -23.48 10.50 -7.05
C SER A 102 -22.63 10.32 -8.30
N ASP A 103 -21.44 10.94 -8.37
CA ASP A 103 -20.53 10.79 -9.52
C ASP A 103 -19.78 9.47 -9.45
N PHE A 104 -19.38 9.04 -8.26
CA PHE A 104 -18.83 7.70 -8.04
C PHE A 104 -19.81 6.60 -8.46
N LEU A 105 -21.08 6.71 -8.06
CA LEU A 105 -22.11 5.73 -8.41
C LEU A 105 -22.33 5.61 -9.92
N LYS A 106 -22.26 6.72 -10.67
CA LYS A 106 -22.34 6.69 -12.15
C LYS A 106 -21.20 5.88 -12.77
N GLU A 107 -20.02 5.91 -12.18
CA GLU A 107 -18.86 5.18 -12.68
C GLU A 107 -18.93 3.69 -12.31
N VAL A 108 -19.41 3.37 -11.11
CA VAL A 108 -19.69 1.99 -10.69
C VAL A 108 -20.76 1.35 -11.58
N ASP A 109 -21.82 2.07 -11.94
CA ASP A 109 -22.89 1.56 -12.83
C ASP A 109 -22.38 1.26 -14.25
N LYS A 110 -21.33 1.96 -14.70
CA LYS A 110 -20.64 1.66 -15.97
C LYS A 110 -19.77 0.40 -15.90
N GLY A 111 -19.60 -0.19 -14.72
CA GLY A 111 -18.72 -1.34 -14.51
C GLY A 111 -17.24 -1.01 -14.65
N ILE A 112 -16.82 0.17 -14.18
CA ILE A 112 -15.40 0.56 -14.22
C ILE A 112 -14.55 -0.35 -13.32
N ASP A 113 -13.39 -0.77 -13.81
CA ASP A 113 -12.37 -1.39 -12.98
C ASP A 113 -11.70 -0.33 -12.10
N GLY A 114 -11.41 -0.68 -10.84
CA GLY A 114 -10.65 0.19 -9.93
C GLY A 114 -11.51 1.14 -9.10
N ALA A 115 -12.78 0.82 -8.86
CA ALA A 115 -13.62 1.51 -7.89
C ALA A 115 -13.35 1.00 -6.47
N TYR A 116 -13.14 1.92 -5.52
CA TYR A 116 -12.93 1.59 -4.12
C TYR A 116 -13.72 2.52 -3.20
N ILE A 117 -14.16 1.99 -2.06
CA ILE A 117 -14.73 2.77 -0.97
C ILE A 117 -13.88 2.60 0.29
N LYS A 118 -13.93 3.61 1.17
CA LYS A 118 -13.35 3.58 2.51
C LYS A 118 -14.47 3.62 3.53
N PHE A 119 -14.42 2.73 4.52
CA PHE A 119 -15.42 2.64 5.58
C PHE A 119 -14.77 2.17 6.90
N PRO A 120 -15.41 2.41 8.05
CA PRO A 120 -14.93 1.90 9.32
C PRO A 120 -15.27 0.41 9.43
N LEU A 121 -14.24 -0.40 9.65
CA LEU A 121 -14.34 -1.82 9.95
C LEU A 121 -14.11 -2.01 11.45
N GLN A 122 -15.09 -2.61 12.13
CA GLN A 122 -15.01 -2.92 13.55
C GLN A 122 -14.62 -4.40 13.69
N SER A 123 -13.42 -4.67 14.22
CA SER A 123 -13.06 -6.01 14.67
C SER A 123 -13.69 -6.30 16.03
N GLU A 124 -13.93 -7.58 16.37
CA GLU A 124 -14.66 -7.98 17.58
C GLU A 124 -14.02 -7.43 18.87
N ASP A 125 -12.69 -7.43 18.94
CA ASP A 125 -11.92 -6.95 20.10
C ASP A 125 -10.93 -5.83 19.76
N GLY A 126 -10.95 -5.36 18.50
CA GLY A 126 -9.95 -4.43 17.95
C GLY A 126 -10.40 -2.96 17.86
N PRO A 127 -9.45 -2.03 17.65
CA PRO A 127 -9.77 -0.65 17.31
C PRO A 127 -10.51 -0.59 15.95
N ILE A 128 -11.31 0.47 15.74
CA ILE A 128 -11.92 0.72 14.43
C ILE A 128 -10.82 0.97 13.39
N GLU A 129 -10.77 0.10 12.38
CA GLU A 129 -9.87 0.26 11.24
C GLU A 129 -10.59 1.00 10.11
N HIS A 130 -9.91 1.93 9.44
CA HIS A 130 -10.47 2.65 8.30
C HIS A 130 -9.87 2.08 7.01
N ILE A 131 -10.57 1.13 6.39
CA ILE A 131 -10.02 0.29 5.32
C ILE A 131 -10.57 0.66 3.94
N TRP A 132 -9.74 0.52 2.92
CA TRP A 132 -10.16 0.57 1.51
C TRP A 132 -10.62 -0.80 1.04
N ALA A 133 -11.76 -0.87 0.35
CA ALA A 133 -12.26 -2.09 -0.27
C ALA A 133 -12.62 -1.87 -1.74
N TYR A 134 -12.37 -2.88 -2.56
CA TYR A 134 -12.70 -2.91 -3.98
C TYR A 134 -14.20 -3.15 -4.15
N VAL A 135 -14.86 -2.31 -4.95
CA VAL A 135 -16.30 -2.38 -5.22
C VAL A 135 -16.56 -3.30 -6.41
N HIS A 136 -17.38 -4.32 -6.21
CA HIS A 136 -17.85 -5.22 -7.29
C HIS A 136 -19.11 -4.69 -7.96
N PHE A 137 -20.07 -4.21 -7.17
CA PHE A 137 -21.30 -3.58 -7.65
C PHE A 137 -22.00 -2.78 -6.54
N TYR A 138 -22.97 -1.97 -6.94
CA TYR A 138 -23.86 -1.23 -6.05
C TYR A 138 -25.33 -1.54 -6.38
N ARG A 139 -26.13 -1.92 -5.39
CA ARG A 139 -27.56 -2.19 -5.55
C ARG A 139 -28.29 -2.05 -4.21
N ASN A 140 -29.51 -1.51 -4.22
CA ASN A 140 -30.35 -1.38 -3.02
C ASN A 140 -29.63 -0.68 -1.86
N GLU A 141 -28.88 0.40 -2.16
CA GLU A 141 -28.11 1.16 -1.17
C GLU A 141 -26.94 0.40 -0.50
N LEU A 142 -26.58 -0.75 -1.05
CA LEU A 142 -25.47 -1.58 -0.59
C LEU A 142 -24.39 -1.69 -1.66
N PHE A 143 -23.14 -1.47 -1.25
CA PHE A 143 -21.95 -1.82 -2.01
C PHE A 143 -21.53 -3.23 -1.68
N ASN A 144 -21.41 -4.09 -2.69
CA ASN A 144 -20.76 -5.37 -2.51
C ASN A 144 -19.25 -5.19 -2.74
N VAL A 145 -18.45 -5.49 -1.72
CA VAL A 145 -17.01 -5.18 -1.72
C VAL A 145 -16.15 -6.36 -1.27
N SER A 146 -14.89 -6.35 -1.68
CA SER A 146 -13.83 -7.20 -1.11
C SER A 146 -12.71 -6.31 -0.57
N LEU A 147 -12.17 -6.63 0.60
CA LEU A 147 -11.11 -5.83 1.22
C LEU A 147 -9.89 -5.75 0.29
N ALA A 148 -9.34 -4.55 0.12
CA ALA A 148 -8.17 -4.34 -0.75
C ALA A 148 -6.86 -4.72 -0.05
N ASN A 149 -6.89 -4.84 1.29
CA ASN A 149 -5.81 -5.32 2.15
C ASN A 149 -6.40 -6.26 3.21
N GLU A 150 -5.60 -7.18 3.75
CA GLU A 150 -5.98 -7.94 4.94
C GLU A 150 -6.11 -6.99 6.16
N PRO A 151 -7.16 -7.10 6.99
CA PRO A 151 -7.26 -6.35 8.26
C PRO A 151 -6.07 -6.67 9.18
N ILE A 152 -5.78 -5.81 10.15
CA ILE A 152 -4.68 -6.05 11.11
C ILE A 152 -5.09 -7.13 12.14
N ASP A 153 -6.39 -7.30 12.39
CA ASP A 153 -6.92 -8.35 13.26
C ASP A 153 -7.23 -9.64 12.46
N ASP A 154 -6.53 -10.72 12.79
CA ASP A 154 -6.55 -12.04 12.12
C ASP A 154 -7.81 -12.87 12.45
N SER A 155 -9.00 -12.26 12.58
CA SER A 155 -10.22 -13.07 12.73
C SER A 155 -10.55 -13.75 11.40
N GLU A 156 -10.66 -15.09 11.42
CA GLU A 156 -10.83 -15.99 10.26
C GLU A 156 -12.10 -15.71 9.39
N ASP A 157 -12.90 -14.69 9.71
CA ASP A 157 -14.22 -14.41 9.12
C ASP A 157 -14.24 -13.30 8.03
N TYR A 158 -13.11 -12.68 7.70
CA TYR A 158 -13.06 -11.63 6.66
C TYR A 158 -12.77 -12.14 5.24
N ASP A 159 -12.79 -13.46 5.02
CA ASP A 159 -12.55 -14.06 3.71
C ASP A 159 -13.84 -14.04 2.88
N GLY A 160 -14.13 -12.92 2.22
CA GLY A 160 -15.33 -12.84 1.39
C GLY A 160 -15.68 -11.49 0.79
N ARG A 161 -16.80 -11.52 0.06
CA ARG A 161 -17.54 -10.33 -0.33
C ARG A 161 -18.45 -9.94 0.84
N GLN A 162 -18.44 -8.67 1.19
CA GLN A 162 -19.33 -8.11 2.20
C GLN A 162 -20.17 -6.98 1.62
N ASP A 163 -21.35 -6.76 2.19
CA ASP A 163 -22.21 -5.66 1.82
C ASP A 163 -22.01 -4.50 2.80
N VAL A 164 -21.72 -3.31 2.26
CA VAL A 164 -21.48 -2.07 3.01
C VAL A 164 -22.55 -1.07 2.65
N GLY A 165 -23.22 -0.51 3.66
CA GLY A 165 -24.21 0.55 3.46
C GLY A 165 -23.57 1.83 2.92
N ILE A 166 -24.24 2.50 1.99
CA ILE A 166 -23.78 3.79 1.45
C ILE A 166 -23.57 4.86 2.54
N ASP A 167 -24.31 4.77 3.64
CA ASP A 167 -24.22 5.64 4.80
C ASP A 167 -22.94 5.42 5.64
N GLN A 168 -22.39 4.20 5.60
CA GLN A 168 -21.14 3.81 6.26
C GLN A 168 -19.89 4.30 5.48
N VAL A 169 -20.04 4.66 4.20
CA VAL A 169 -18.93 5.11 3.38
C VAL A 169 -18.42 6.49 3.85
N GLN A 170 -17.12 6.55 4.10
CA GLN A 170 -16.40 7.75 4.53
C GLN A 170 -15.65 8.43 3.39
N ASP A 171 -15.18 7.65 2.42
CA ASP A 171 -14.45 8.14 1.25
C ASP A 171 -14.62 7.16 0.08
N TRP A 172 -14.28 7.59 -1.13
CA TRP A 172 -14.29 6.75 -2.32
C TRP A 172 -13.17 7.16 -3.25
N GLN A 173 -12.70 6.23 -4.08
CA GLN A 173 -11.75 6.55 -5.15
C GLN A 173 -11.99 5.70 -6.39
N ILE A 174 -11.56 6.24 -7.53
CA ILE A 174 -11.45 5.50 -8.79
C ILE A 174 -10.00 5.57 -9.23
N ILE A 175 -9.40 4.42 -9.50
CA ILE A 175 -8.07 4.32 -10.10
C ILE A 175 -8.25 4.10 -11.60
N ASP A 176 -7.97 5.14 -12.39
CA ASP A 176 -8.06 5.06 -13.84
C ASP A 176 -6.89 4.24 -14.43
N SER A 177 -7.02 3.81 -15.68
CA SER A 177 -6.04 2.94 -16.36
C SER A 177 -4.63 3.55 -16.50
N ASP A 178 -4.53 4.89 -16.47
CA ASP A 178 -3.26 5.61 -16.51
C ASP A 178 -2.60 5.75 -15.12
N GLY A 179 -3.25 5.22 -14.07
CA GLY A 179 -2.82 5.29 -12.69
C GLY A 179 -3.15 6.61 -11.99
N SER A 180 -3.94 7.49 -12.61
CA SER A 180 -4.55 8.62 -11.91
C SER A 180 -5.63 8.13 -10.94
N ILE A 181 -5.83 8.88 -9.86
CA ILE A 181 -6.75 8.56 -8.79
C ILE A 181 -7.71 9.73 -8.66
N ARG A 182 -8.99 9.49 -8.94
CA ARG A 182 -10.09 10.45 -8.75
C ARG A 182 -10.76 10.21 -7.40
N GLY A 183 -11.15 11.29 -6.73
CA GLY A 183 -11.73 11.21 -5.38
C GLY A 183 -10.62 11.16 -4.33
N ALA A 184 -10.62 10.12 -3.48
CA ALA A 184 -9.65 9.90 -2.41
C ALA A 184 -9.48 11.14 -1.53
N TYR A 185 -10.59 11.73 -1.10
CA TYR A 185 -10.62 13.02 -0.44
C TYR A 185 -9.84 12.99 0.87
N SER A 186 -9.88 11.89 1.61
CA SER A 186 -9.11 11.70 2.83
C SER A 186 -7.60 11.71 2.56
N LEU A 187 -7.13 11.10 1.47
CA LEU A 187 -5.72 11.18 1.05
C LEU A 187 -5.30 12.60 0.69
N ILE A 188 -6.16 13.34 -0.03
CA ILE A 188 -5.92 14.74 -0.37
C ILE A 188 -5.80 15.58 0.92
N ALA A 189 -6.73 15.42 1.86
CA ALA A 189 -6.71 16.09 3.15
C ALA A 189 -5.45 15.76 3.97
N LEU A 190 -4.99 14.51 3.97
CA LEU A 190 -3.73 14.13 4.62
C LEU A 190 -2.52 14.86 4.02
N PHE A 191 -2.49 15.04 2.69
CA PHE A 191 -1.44 15.81 2.04
C PHE A 191 -1.51 17.31 2.32
N GLU A 192 -2.71 17.87 2.45
CA GLU A 192 -2.93 19.26 2.84
C GLU A 192 -2.48 19.50 4.28
N TYR A 193 -2.95 18.68 5.22
CA TYR A 193 -2.51 18.69 6.62
C TYR A 193 -0.98 18.58 6.72
N TRP A 194 -0.38 17.60 6.03
CA TRP A 194 1.08 17.42 6.05
C TRP A 194 1.84 18.64 5.49
N GLY A 195 1.29 19.26 4.45
CA GLY A 195 1.80 20.50 3.87
C GLY A 195 1.72 21.70 4.84
N ASN A 196 0.60 21.83 5.55
CA ASN A 196 0.38 22.87 6.56
C ASN A 196 1.37 22.77 7.72
N GLN A 197 1.84 21.55 8.04
CA GLN A 197 2.91 21.31 9.02
C GLN A 197 4.33 21.64 8.49
N GLY A 198 4.46 22.09 7.24
CA GLY A 198 5.75 22.42 6.62
C GLY A 198 6.68 21.21 6.41
N LYS A 199 6.14 19.98 6.46
CA LYS A 199 6.92 18.73 6.37
C LYS A 199 7.19 18.33 4.93
N ASP A 200 8.37 17.77 4.68
CA ASP A 200 8.78 17.35 3.33
C ASP A 200 8.23 15.96 2.94
N LEU A 201 7.73 15.85 1.72
CA LEU A 201 7.19 14.60 1.15
C LEU A 201 8.30 13.61 0.78
N SER A 202 8.08 12.32 1.07
CA SER A 202 8.90 11.22 0.54
C SER A 202 8.74 11.11 -0.99
N PRO A 203 9.64 10.42 -1.71
CA PRO A 203 9.44 10.15 -3.14
C PRO A 203 8.13 9.42 -3.45
N LEU A 204 7.75 8.45 -2.60
CA LEU A 204 6.45 7.76 -2.73
C LEU A 204 5.28 8.72 -2.53
N MET A 205 5.32 9.57 -1.51
CA MET A 205 4.31 10.59 -1.24
C MET A 205 4.17 11.59 -2.40
N LYS A 206 5.27 12.00 -3.03
CA LYS A 206 5.22 12.88 -4.21
C LYS A 206 4.53 12.20 -5.38
N LEU A 207 4.83 10.92 -5.60
CA LEU A 207 4.17 10.11 -6.63
C LEU A 207 2.67 9.98 -6.34
N GLN A 208 2.30 9.56 -5.12
CA GLN A 208 0.91 9.48 -4.68
C GLN A 208 0.17 10.81 -4.88
N LYS A 209 0.75 11.91 -4.40
CA LYS A 209 0.15 13.25 -4.57
C LYS A 209 -0.01 13.64 -6.03
N SER A 210 0.91 13.26 -6.92
CA SER A 210 0.82 13.56 -8.36
C SER A 210 -0.26 12.77 -9.09
N GLN A 211 -0.71 11.65 -8.52
CA GLN A 211 -1.79 10.83 -9.08
C GLN A 211 -3.18 11.32 -8.64
N LEU A 212 -3.27 12.04 -7.52
CA LEU A 212 -4.54 12.49 -6.94
C LEU A 212 -5.16 13.64 -7.72
N THR A 213 -6.45 13.49 -8.01
CA THR A 213 -7.29 14.50 -8.63
C THR A 213 -8.66 14.53 -7.96
N TYR A 214 -9.20 15.73 -7.77
CA TYR A 214 -10.58 15.87 -7.33
C TYR A 214 -11.53 15.30 -8.38
N ALA A 215 -12.60 14.64 -7.94
CA ALA A 215 -13.69 14.29 -8.85
C ALA A 215 -14.30 15.56 -9.45
N LYS A 216 -14.69 15.47 -10.73
CA LYS A 216 -15.34 16.54 -11.48
C LYS A 216 -16.80 16.23 -11.68
#